data_AF-A0A7T7XQ12-F1
#
_entry.id   AF-A0A7T7XQ12-F1
#
_cell.length_a   1.000
_cell.length_b   1.000
_cell.length_c   1.000
_cell.angle_alpha   90.00
_cell.angle_beta   90.00
_cell.angle_gamma   90.00
#
_symmetry.space_group_name_H-M   'P 1'
#
loop_
_entity.id
_entity.type
_entity.pdbx_description
1 polymer ?
#
loop_
_entity_poly.entity_id
_entity_poly.type
_entity_poly.pdbx_seq_one_letter_code
_entity_poly.pdbx_strand_id
1 'polypeptide(L)'
;MISNLCTASGKIYEIGKLVPSHHQYVDRLYQFDYVPDELSGCLHIKTHGDDKMINEDEVCFSFDSDQDIDVFILYPDKQPFLPKWLIEFERKRMNVTRMDSMASNLKGYFSIYKKQYKKGPVVLFGNSPSSMLAQNWYVETKGANYCMYSVCIKPAIDERF
;
A
#
# COMPACT_ATOMS: atom_id res chain seq x y z
N MET A 1 -7.27 -3.21 17.05
CA MET A 1 -6.23 -2.70 16.15
C MET A 1 -6.81 -2.31 14.80
N ILE A 2 -7.44 -3.19 14.02
CA ILE A 2 -8.35 -2.77 12.94
C ILE A 2 -9.58 -3.69 12.87
N SER A 3 -10.70 -3.19 12.36
CA SER A 3 -11.95 -3.92 12.15
C SER A 3 -12.73 -3.32 10.98
N ASN A 4 -13.86 -3.93 10.59
CA ASN A 4 -14.75 -3.41 9.54
C ASN A 4 -14.02 -3.07 8.22
N LEU A 5 -13.10 -3.95 7.80
CA LEU A 5 -12.37 -3.79 6.55
C LEU A 5 -13.33 -3.96 5.36
N CYS A 6 -13.57 -2.87 4.64
CA CYS A 6 -14.51 -2.79 3.53
C CYS A 6 -13.78 -2.32 2.27
N THR A 7 -13.98 -2.99 1.14
CA THR A 7 -13.34 -2.65 -0.14
C THR A 7 -14.39 -2.16 -1.15
N ALA A 8 -14.05 -1.15 -1.93
CA ALA A 8 -14.94 -0.61 -2.96
C ALA A 8 -15.16 -1.60 -4.13
N SER A 9 -14.17 -2.44 -4.41
CA SER A 9 -14.22 -3.46 -5.46
C SER A 9 -15.05 -4.69 -5.09
N GLY A 10 -15.47 -4.83 -3.83
CA GLY A 10 -16.09 -6.04 -3.28
C GLY A 10 -15.13 -7.22 -3.10
N LYS A 11 -13.84 -7.05 -3.41
CA LYS A 11 -12.82 -8.10 -3.23
C LYS A 11 -12.41 -8.22 -1.77
N ILE A 12 -12.16 -9.43 -1.30
CA ILE A 12 -11.76 -9.65 0.09
C ILE A 12 -10.27 -9.37 0.23
N TYR A 13 -9.93 -8.41 1.09
CA TYR A 13 -8.55 -8.17 1.52
C TYR A 13 -8.25 -9.03 2.75
N GLU A 14 -7.00 -9.46 2.89
CA GLU A 14 -6.58 -10.34 3.98
C GLU A 14 -5.61 -9.63 4.93
N ILE A 15 -5.65 -10.03 6.20
CA ILE A 15 -4.69 -9.58 7.20
C ILE A 15 -3.55 -10.58 7.30
N GLY A 16 -2.33 -10.08 7.26
CA GLY A 16 -1.11 -10.86 7.43
C GLY A 16 -0.06 -10.10 8.23
N LYS A 17 1.19 -10.50 8.03
CA LYS A 17 2.37 -9.83 8.59
C LYS A 17 3.28 -9.36 7.47
N LEU A 18 3.86 -8.17 7.62
CA LEU A 18 4.90 -7.67 6.75
C LEU A 18 6.24 -8.28 7.17
N VAL A 19 6.62 -9.40 6.55
CA VAL A 19 7.88 -10.11 6.78
C VAL A 19 8.38 -10.72 5.47
N PRO A 20 9.68 -11.02 5.34
CA PRO A 20 10.21 -11.73 4.18
C PRO A 20 9.46 -13.04 3.89
N SER A 21 9.43 -13.44 2.61
CA SER A 21 8.72 -14.63 2.09
C SER A 21 7.19 -14.61 2.17
N HIS A 22 6.57 -13.64 2.85
CA HIS A 22 5.11 -13.52 2.86
C HIS A 22 4.59 -12.85 1.58
N HIS A 23 3.38 -13.25 1.17
CA HIS A 23 2.71 -12.69 -0.01
C HIS A 23 2.31 -11.23 0.21
N GLN A 24 2.61 -10.39 -0.79
CA GLN A 24 2.25 -8.97 -0.82
C GLN A 24 0.77 -8.75 -1.13
N TYR A 25 0.17 -9.59 -1.98
CA TYR A 25 -1.22 -9.46 -2.40
C TYR A 25 -1.99 -10.74 -2.14
N VAL A 26 -3.32 -10.67 -2.18
CA VAL A 26 -4.20 -11.84 -2.08
C VAL A 26 -4.19 -12.65 -3.38
N ASP A 27 -4.15 -11.96 -4.52
CA ASP A 27 -4.36 -12.48 -5.87
C ASP A 27 -3.09 -12.64 -6.70
N ARG A 28 -1.92 -12.53 -6.06
CA ARG A 28 -0.61 -12.67 -6.72
C ARG A 28 0.34 -13.41 -5.80
N LEU A 29 1.21 -14.22 -6.41
CA LEU A 29 2.28 -14.95 -5.73
C LEU A 29 3.53 -14.09 -5.46
N TYR A 30 3.41 -12.76 -5.51
CA TYR A 30 4.54 -11.88 -5.21
C TYR A 30 4.85 -11.90 -3.72
N GLN A 31 6.11 -12.14 -3.37
CA GLN A 31 6.58 -12.26 -2.00
C GLN A 31 7.58 -11.16 -1.67
N PHE A 32 7.55 -10.68 -0.43
CA PHE A 32 8.55 -9.76 0.10
C PHE A 32 9.91 -10.43 0.19
N ASP A 33 10.96 -9.68 -0.09
CA ASP A 33 12.34 -10.10 0.08
C ASP A 33 12.95 -9.35 1.26
N TYR A 34 13.24 -8.07 1.10
CA TYR A 34 13.69 -7.20 2.18
C TYR A 34 12.54 -6.41 2.80
N VAL A 35 12.44 -6.47 4.13
CA VAL A 35 11.57 -5.62 4.96
C VAL A 35 12.45 -4.94 6.01
N PRO A 36 12.41 -3.60 6.16
CA PRO A 36 13.14 -2.91 7.22
C PRO A 36 12.73 -3.40 8.61
N ASP A 37 13.69 -3.52 9.53
CA ASP A 37 13.44 -4.02 10.90
C ASP A 37 12.32 -3.25 11.62
N GLU A 38 12.21 -1.94 11.39
CA GLU A 38 11.17 -1.10 11.98
C GLU A 38 9.74 -1.53 11.60
N LEU A 39 9.57 -2.15 10.43
CA LEU A 39 8.28 -2.59 9.90
C LEU A 39 8.11 -4.11 9.93
N SER A 40 9.18 -4.86 10.21
CA SER A 40 9.14 -6.32 10.24
C SER A 40 8.16 -6.82 11.31
N GLY A 41 7.27 -7.74 10.91
CA GLY A 41 6.27 -8.34 11.79
C GLY A 41 5.02 -7.50 12.03
N CYS A 42 4.96 -6.26 11.50
CA CYS A 42 3.79 -5.40 11.62
C CYS A 42 2.56 -5.98 10.89
N LEU A 43 1.37 -5.53 11.27
CA LEU A 43 0.14 -5.92 10.60
C LEU A 43 0.20 -5.46 9.14
N HIS A 44 -0.06 -6.36 8.21
CA HIS A 44 -0.10 -6.09 6.78
C HIS A 44 -1.51 -6.33 6.25
N ILE A 45 -2.10 -5.33 5.60
CA ILE A 45 -3.31 -5.51 4.80
C ILE A 45 -2.85 -5.92 3.41
N LYS A 46 -3.02 -7.21 3.09
CA LYS A 46 -2.80 -7.76 1.75
C LYS A 46 -3.93 -7.26 0.85
N THR A 47 -3.60 -6.31 -0.01
CA THR A 47 -4.52 -5.77 -1.01
C THR A 47 -4.68 -6.75 -2.17
N HIS A 48 -5.66 -6.50 -3.04
CA HIS A 48 -5.81 -7.23 -4.30
C HIS A 48 -5.08 -6.43 -5.39
N GLY A 49 -4.11 -7.05 -6.05
CA GLY A 49 -3.34 -6.46 -7.14
C GLY A 49 -4.21 -5.88 -8.25
N ASP A 50 -5.33 -6.54 -8.59
CA ASP A 50 -6.28 -6.03 -9.58
C ASP A 50 -6.99 -4.71 -9.22
N ASP A 51 -6.98 -4.29 -7.95
CA ASP A 51 -7.55 -2.99 -7.54
C ASP A 51 -6.63 -1.80 -7.88
N LYS A 52 -5.47 -2.06 -8.49
CA LYS A 52 -4.51 -1.01 -8.89
C LYS A 52 -5.11 0.08 -9.79
N MET A 53 -6.18 -0.25 -10.51
CA MET A 53 -6.82 0.64 -11.49
C MET A 53 -7.86 1.59 -10.87
N ILE A 54 -8.18 1.46 -9.58
CA ILE A 54 -9.09 2.39 -8.90
C ILE A 54 -8.48 3.79 -8.93
N ASN A 55 -9.29 4.79 -9.29
CA ASN A 55 -8.85 6.17 -9.43
C ASN A 55 -8.47 6.76 -8.07
N GLU A 56 -7.41 7.56 -8.02
CA GLU A 56 -6.96 8.27 -6.83
C GLU A 56 -8.01 9.14 -6.12
N ASP A 57 -9.06 9.58 -6.83
CA ASP A 57 -10.16 10.38 -6.29
C ASP A 57 -11.32 9.49 -5.77
N GLU A 58 -11.24 8.16 -5.94
CA GLU A 58 -12.20 7.17 -5.46
C GLU A 58 -11.70 6.43 -4.22
N VAL A 59 -12.62 6.06 -3.32
CA VAL A 59 -12.29 5.20 -2.18
C VAL A 59 -11.88 3.83 -2.70
N CYS A 60 -10.75 3.32 -2.22
CA CYS A 60 -10.30 1.95 -2.50
C CYS A 60 -10.80 1.01 -1.41
N PHE A 61 -10.50 1.34 -0.15
CA PHE A 61 -10.98 0.60 1.00
C PHE A 61 -10.95 1.46 2.27
N SER A 62 -11.64 0.99 3.30
CA SER A 62 -11.66 1.59 4.62
C SER A 62 -11.64 0.53 5.72
N PHE A 63 -11.28 0.94 6.92
CA PHE A 63 -11.35 0.13 8.13
C PHE A 63 -11.47 1.04 9.35
N ASP A 64 -11.92 0.49 10.48
CA ASP A 64 -11.96 1.17 11.76
C ASP A 64 -10.77 0.77 12.62
N SER A 65 -10.11 1.74 13.26
CA SER A 65 -9.12 1.53 14.30
C SER A 65 -9.71 1.82 15.68
N ASP A 66 -9.43 0.94 16.65
CA ASP A 66 -9.84 1.11 18.06
C ASP A 66 -8.85 1.92 18.89
N GLN A 67 -7.73 2.35 18.28
CA GLN A 67 -6.65 3.14 18.89
C GLN A 67 -5.98 4.06 17.87
N ASP A 68 -5.11 4.95 18.33
CA ASP A 68 -4.24 5.73 17.44
C ASP A 68 -3.23 4.80 16.75
N ILE A 69 -3.05 4.98 15.44
CA ILE A 69 -2.21 4.12 14.61
C ILE A 69 -1.33 4.93 13.65
N ASP A 70 -0.18 4.35 13.33
CA ASP A 70 0.63 4.74 12.19
C ASP A 70 0.30 3.85 11.00
N VAL A 71 -0.14 4.47 9.91
CA VAL A 71 -0.41 3.79 8.63
C VAL A 71 0.75 4.06 7.68
N PHE A 72 1.35 2.97 7.20
CA PHE A 72 2.45 2.97 6.26
C PHE A 72 1.97 2.44 4.91
N ILE A 73 2.15 3.22 3.85
CA ILE A 73 1.86 2.84 2.48
C ILE A 73 3.15 2.40 1.81
N LEU A 74 3.16 1.17 1.29
CA LEU A 74 4.20 0.64 0.41
C LEU A 74 3.79 0.98 -1.02
N TYR A 75 4.33 2.08 -1.56
CA TYR A 75 3.97 2.55 -2.90
C TYR A 75 5.06 2.20 -3.92
N PRO A 76 4.74 1.63 -5.09
CA PRO A 76 5.74 1.14 -6.04
C PRO A 76 6.55 2.26 -6.67
N ASP A 77 7.88 2.19 -6.55
CA ASP A 77 8.82 3.19 -7.09
C ASP A 77 8.81 3.26 -8.63
N LYS A 78 8.35 2.19 -9.28
CA LYS A 78 8.19 2.15 -10.74
C LYS A 78 7.07 3.07 -11.25
N GLN A 79 6.13 3.47 -10.40
CA GLN A 79 5.03 4.34 -10.81
C GLN A 79 5.54 5.78 -11.02
N PRO A 80 5.31 6.39 -12.19
CA PRO A 80 5.91 7.69 -12.51
C PRO A 80 5.25 8.87 -11.81
N PHE A 81 4.04 8.69 -11.27
CA PHE A 81 3.30 9.72 -10.55
C PHE A 81 2.82 9.18 -9.19
N LEU A 82 2.87 10.04 -8.17
CA LEU A 82 2.23 9.76 -6.88
C LEU A 82 0.75 10.17 -6.95
N PRO A 83 -0.16 9.43 -6.29
CA PRO A 83 -1.54 9.85 -6.15
C PRO A 83 -1.58 11.09 -5.26
N LYS A 84 -2.50 12.03 -5.52
CA LYS A 84 -2.62 13.30 -4.78
C LYS A 84 -2.74 13.08 -3.28
N TRP A 85 -3.55 12.09 -2.86
CA TRP A 85 -3.77 11.78 -1.45
C TRP A 85 -2.50 11.29 -0.73
N LEU A 86 -1.55 10.69 -1.44
CA LEU A 86 -0.31 10.17 -0.85
C LEU A 86 0.70 11.29 -0.58
N ILE A 87 0.54 12.46 -1.20
CA ILE A 87 1.41 13.63 -0.98
C ILE A 87 1.31 14.13 0.47
N GLU A 88 0.18 13.89 1.13
CA GLU A 88 -0.03 14.23 2.54
C GLU A 88 0.71 13.30 3.52
N PHE A 89 1.30 12.20 3.02
CA PHE A 89 2.04 11.25 3.85
C PHE A 89 3.52 11.63 3.87
N GLU A 90 4.15 11.48 5.04
CA GLU A 90 5.59 11.67 5.20
C GLU A 90 6.34 10.53 4.49
N ARG A 91 7.12 10.85 3.46
CA ARG A 91 8.02 9.87 2.84
C ARG A 91 9.15 9.51 3.80
N LYS A 92 9.23 8.23 4.18
CA LYS A 92 10.33 7.70 5.01
C LYS A 92 11.54 7.34 4.15
N ARG A 93 12.74 7.41 4.72
CA ARG A 93 13.99 7.03 4.06
C ARG A 93 14.24 5.52 4.15
N MET A 94 13.25 4.72 3.77
CA MET A 94 13.30 3.27 3.80
C MET A 94 12.42 2.69 2.69
N ASN A 95 12.77 1.50 2.23
CA ASN A 95 12.06 0.79 1.16
C ASN A 95 11.80 -0.66 1.58
N VAL A 96 10.78 -1.26 0.97
CA VAL A 96 10.53 -2.71 0.96
C VAL A 96 10.81 -3.23 -0.46
N THR A 97 11.34 -4.45 -0.56
CA THR A 97 11.58 -5.11 -1.86
C THR A 97 10.80 -6.42 -1.99
N ARG A 98 10.66 -6.90 -3.23
CA ARG A 98 10.14 -8.23 -3.55
C ARG A 98 11.25 -9.16 -4.02
N MET A 99 10.99 -10.47 -3.95
CA MET A 99 11.92 -11.49 -4.44
C MET A 99 12.21 -11.38 -5.95
N ASP A 100 11.27 -10.83 -6.72
CA ASP A 100 11.40 -10.66 -8.16
C ASP A 100 11.83 -9.24 -8.57
N SER A 101 12.44 -8.51 -7.63
CA SER A 101 12.92 -7.15 -7.83
C SER A 101 13.98 -7.06 -8.90
N MET A 102 13.95 -5.97 -9.69
CA MET A 102 14.96 -5.65 -10.70
C MET A 102 15.35 -4.18 -10.59
N ALA A 103 16.58 -3.92 -10.14
CA ALA A 103 17.06 -2.55 -9.91
C ALA A 103 17.08 -1.71 -11.20
N SER A 104 17.32 -2.33 -12.37
CA SER A 104 17.42 -1.64 -13.65
C SER A 104 16.13 -0.95 -14.11
N ASN A 105 14.97 -1.32 -13.57
CA ASN A 105 13.68 -0.73 -13.92
C ASN A 105 12.75 -0.51 -12.71
N LEU A 106 13.31 -0.54 -11.49
CA LEU A 106 12.61 -0.38 -10.22
C LEU A 106 11.44 -1.37 -9.99
N LYS A 107 11.37 -2.46 -10.74
CA LYS A 107 10.38 -3.52 -10.49
C LYS A 107 10.59 -4.05 -9.08
N GLY A 108 9.51 -4.15 -8.31
CA GLY A 108 9.54 -4.75 -6.98
C GLY A 108 10.10 -3.86 -5.87
N TYR A 109 10.42 -2.59 -6.14
CA TYR A 109 10.83 -1.62 -5.12
C TYR A 109 9.65 -0.75 -4.67
N PHE A 110 9.52 -0.55 -3.37
CA PHE A 110 8.43 0.22 -2.77
C PHE A 110 8.96 1.20 -1.73
N SER A 111 8.83 2.50 -2.00
CA SER A 111 9.04 3.56 -1.01
C SER A 111 7.96 3.52 0.06
N ILE A 112 8.35 3.84 1.29
CA ILE A 112 7.44 3.90 2.44
C ILE A 112 6.97 5.32 2.68
N TYR A 113 5.66 5.47 2.87
CA TYR A 113 4.99 6.72 3.22
C TYR A 113 4.17 6.54 4.49
N LYS A 114 4.28 7.46 5.45
CA LYS A 114 3.64 7.35 6.78
C LYS A 114 2.62 8.46 6.99
N LYS A 115 1.47 8.13 7.56
CA LYS A 115 0.53 9.09 8.16
C LYS A 115 -0.03 8.52 9.46
N GLN A 116 -0.12 9.37 10.48
CA GLN A 116 -0.75 9.01 11.74
C GLN A 116 -2.26 9.24 11.65
N TYR A 117 -3.03 8.31 12.18
CA TYR A 117 -4.48 8.41 12.31
C TYR A 117 -4.87 8.27 13.77
N LYS A 118 -5.85 9.07 14.19
CA LYS A 118 -6.51 8.90 15.49
C LYS A 118 -7.43 7.68 15.46
N LYS A 119 -7.74 7.15 16.64
CA LYS A 119 -8.82 6.17 16.82
C LYS A 119 -10.07 6.58 16.02
N GLY A 120 -10.63 5.65 15.25
CA GLY A 120 -11.77 5.88 14.38
C GLY A 120 -11.58 5.34 12.97
N PRO A 121 -12.40 5.80 12.01
CA PRO A 121 -12.35 5.33 10.64
C PRO A 121 -11.11 5.83 9.90
N VAL A 122 -10.51 4.94 9.12
CA VAL A 122 -9.43 5.22 8.17
C VAL A 122 -9.93 4.88 6.77
N VAL A 123 -9.74 5.82 5.85
CA VAL A 123 -10.13 5.68 4.44
C VAL A 123 -8.87 5.84 3.58
N LEU A 124 -8.67 4.90 2.67
CA LEU A 124 -7.59 4.92 1.69
C LEU A 124 -8.16 4.92 0.28
N PHE A 125 -7.54 5.72 -0.58
CA PHE A 125 -8.03 6.02 -1.92
C PHE A 125 -7.31 5.18 -2.99
N GLY A 126 -7.78 5.27 -4.22
CA GLY A 126 -7.28 4.48 -5.34
C GLY A 126 -5.78 4.69 -5.62
N ASN A 127 -5.19 3.65 -6.21
CA ASN A 127 -3.76 3.60 -6.51
C ASN A 127 -3.38 4.37 -7.76
N SER A 128 -4.30 4.54 -8.72
CA SER A 128 -3.99 5.11 -10.03
C SER A 128 -4.16 6.63 -10.05
N PRO A 129 -3.08 7.41 -10.23
CA PRO A 129 -3.21 8.83 -10.47
C PRO A 129 -3.99 9.12 -11.76
N SER A 130 -4.75 10.20 -11.78
CA SER A 130 -5.54 10.61 -12.95
C SER A 130 -4.68 10.79 -14.20
N SER A 131 -3.42 11.23 -14.02
CA SER A 131 -2.44 11.36 -15.11
C SER A 131 -2.05 10.03 -15.76
N MET A 132 -2.06 8.93 -14.98
CA MET A 132 -1.84 7.58 -15.49
C MET A 132 -3.08 7.06 -16.21
N LEU A 133 -4.27 7.28 -15.64
CA LEU A 133 -5.54 6.85 -16.24
C LEU A 133 -5.87 7.59 -17.55
N ALA A 134 -5.31 8.78 -17.76
CA ALA A 134 -5.38 9.49 -19.03
C ALA A 134 -4.53 8.84 -20.16
N GLN A 135 -3.69 7.85 -19.84
CA GLN A 135 -2.85 7.17 -20.84
C GLN A 135 -3.52 5.90 -21.37
N ASN A 136 -3.84 5.86 -22.66
CA ASN A 136 -4.49 4.70 -23.28
C ASN A 136 -3.73 3.39 -23.03
N TRP A 137 -2.41 3.41 -23.20
CA TRP A 137 -1.57 2.22 -22.99
C TRP A 137 -1.66 1.68 -21.55
N TYR A 138 -1.87 2.54 -20.55
CA TYR A 138 -2.00 2.13 -19.15
C TYR A 138 -3.36 1.47 -18.90
N VAL A 139 -4.42 2.08 -19.43
CA VAL A 139 -5.80 1.59 -19.28
C VAL A 139 -6.02 0.29 -20.05
N GLU A 140 -5.61 0.24 -21.31
CA GLU A 140 -5.77 -0.95 -22.18
C GLU A 140 -5.06 -2.18 -21.61
N THR A 141 -3.89 -1.98 -21.00
CA THR A 141 -3.12 -3.06 -20.36
C THR A 141 -3.55 -3.32 -18.91
N LYS A 142 -4.54 -2.58 -18.39
CA LYS A 142 -4.97 -2.63 -16.98
C LYS A 142 -3.79 -2.51 -16.02
N GLY A 143 -2.82 -1.67 -16.36
CA GLY A 143 -1.60 -1.47 -15.57
C GLY A 143 -0.76 -2.73 -15.38
N ALA A 144 -0.69 -3.64 -16.37
CA ALA A 144 -0.01 -4.94 -16.27
C ALA A 144 1.45 -4.86 -15.76
N ASN A 145 2.13 -3.74 -15.99
CA ASN A 145 3.52 -3.50 -15.57
C ASN A 145 3.68 -2.73 -14.25
N TYR A 146 2.56 -2.42 -13.58
CA TYR A 146 2.48 -1.61 -12.38
C TYR A 146 1.82 -2.40 -11.25
N CYS A 147 2.02 -1.91 -10.03
CA CYS A 147 1.61 -2.60 -8.82
C CYS A 147 0.52 -1.81 -8.10
N MET A 148 -0.32 -2.51 -7.34
CA MET A 148 -1.17 -1.93 -6.32
C MET A 148 -0.30 -1.58 -5.10
N TYR A 149 -0.61 -0.54 -4.34
CA TYR A 149 0.07 -0.32 -3.05
C TYR A 149 -0.34 -1.39 -2.03
N SER A 150 0.49 -1.57 -1.00
CA SER A 150 0.16 -2.40 0.17
C SER A 150 0.23 -1.54 1.43
N VAL A 151 -0.39 -2.00 2.52
CA VAL A 151 -0.50 -1.20 3.75
C VAL A 151 0.01 -1.96 4.95
N CYS A 152 0.88 -1.31 5.72
CA CYS A 152 1.39 -1.78 6.99
C CYS A 152 0.88 -0.87 8.11
N ILE A 153 0.49 -1.45 9.25
CA ILE A 153 -0.10 -0.72 10.37
C ILE A 153 0.65 -1.05 11.66
N LYS A 154 0.92 0.01 12.43
CA LYS A 154 1.47 -0.08 13.79
C LYS A 154 0.59 0.72 14.75
N PRO A 155 0.47 0.33 16.03
CA PRO A 155 0.04 1.26 17.06
C PRO A 155 0.94 2.51 17.03
N ALA A 156 0.34 3.69 17.13
CA ALA A 156 1.12 4.91 17.24
C ALA A 156 1.89 4.88 18.56
N ILE A 157 3.20 5.16 18.52
CA ILE A 157 3.99 5.38 19.72
C ILE A 157 3.75 6.84 20.14
N ASP A 158 3.32 7.05 21.38
CA ASP A 158 3.25 8.39 21.95
C ASP A 158 4.69 8.84 22.23
N GLU A 159 5.26 9.68 21.36
CA GLU A 159 6.61 10.24 21.54
C GLU A 159 6.66 11.31 22.66
N ARG A 160 5.63 11.40 23.50
CA ARG A 160 5.62 12.25 24.71
C ARG A 160 6.31 11.58 25.89
N PHE A 161 7.61 11.32 25.79
CA PHE A 161 8.49 11.10 26.94
C PHE A 161 9.89 11.64 26.68
#